data_AF-A0A9D0VH62-F1
#
_entry.id   AF-A0A9D0VH62-F1
#
_cell.length_a   1.000
_cell.length_b   1.000
_cell.length_c   1.000
_cell.angle_alpha   90.00
_cell.angle_beta   90.00
_cell.angle_gamma   90.00
#
_symmetry.space_group_name_H-M   'P 1'
#
loop_
_entity.id
_entity.type
_entity.pdbx_description
1 polymer ?
#
loop_
_entity_poly.entity_id
_entity_poly.type
_entity_poly.pdbx_seq_one_letter_code
_entity_poly.pdbx_strand_id
1 'polypeptide(L)'
;MWHIPEDPVGLVWVFHGTNGNLAAITQAEWLLIYNQLDARRVGIVATNSTDRAAGQWDLDDLDPDTNADFPRLVQIHRLLLEDTPLRPDTPQAALGFSQGASFTGSFATMAEAQGWDLRGLIKHQGAGLTSALPAFYVSAENDETGQTPDRLGPAAEECGAAAGVSCPHRTGLEIPLDPLRFARMPEFDQEQSAIMFDELVELGIVDPQGERLVDLANLEEVLANYQRASAYPAPSLVVTQLRVVWATHRLSGAFAAEEATFLESLLLP
;
A
#
# COMPACT_ATOMS: atom_id res chain seq x y z
N MET A 1 14.67 -0.03 4.48
CA MET A 1 14.95 1.28 3.87
C MET A 1 14.20 2.33 4.65
N TRP A 2 14.72 3.54 4.73
CA TRP A 2 14.01 4.65 5.36
C TRP A 2 14.35 5.95 4.65
N HIS A 3 13.43 6.89 4.76
CA HIS A 3 13.60 8.29 4.39
C HIS A 3 13.02 9.13 5.52
N ILE A 4 13.89 9.88 6.22
CA ILE A 4 13.50 10.71 7.37
C ILE A 4 13.85 12.17 7.03
N PRO A 5 12.88 13.09 7.01
CA PRO A 5 13.14 14.52 6.77
C PRO A 5 13.89 15.15 7.96
N GLU A 6 14.51 16.32 7.75
CA GLU A 6 15.36 16.97 8.76
C GLU A 6 14.61 17.40 10.03
N ASP A 7 13.31 17.71 9.92
CA ASP A 7 12.43 18.07 11.05
C ASP A 7 11.15 17.22 10.99
N PRO A 8 11.21 15.93 11.37
CA PRO A 8 10.12 14.98 11.20
C PRO A 8 8.99 15.24 12.19
N VAL A 9 7.76 15.34 11.70
CA VAL A 9 6.55 15.48 12.53
C VAL A 9 5.92 14.15 12.89
N GLY A 10 6.31 13.08 12.21
CA GLY A 10 5.85 11.72 12.47
C GLY A 10 6.59 10.69 11.65
N LEU A 11 6.27 9.42 11.87
CA LEU A 11 6.87 8.27 11.21
C LEU A 11 5.78 7.31 10.71
N VAL A 12 5.89 6.82 9.47
CA VAL A 12 5.01 5.77 8.93
C VAL A 12 5.79 4.49 8.68
N TRP A 13 5.35 3.41 9.31
CA TRP A 13 5.82 2.05 9.04
C TRP A 13 5.06 1.44 7.87
N VAL A 14 5.78 0.88 6.91
CA VAL A 14 5.20 0.37 5.66
C VAL A 14 5.36 -1.14 5.52
N PHE A 15 4.24 -1.83 5.28
CA PHE A 15 4.16 -3.29 5.21
C PHE A 15 3.60 -3.79 3.87
N HIS A 16 4.36 -4.65 3.18
CA HIS A 16 3.98 -5.27 1.91
C HIS A 16 2.91 -6.37 2.09
N GLY A 17 2.23 -6.75 1.02
CA GLY A 17 1.31 -7.89 1.02
C GLY A 17 2.02 -9.26 0.93
N THR A 18 1.23 -10.34 0.90
CA THR A 18 1.71 -11.72 0.71
C THR A 18 2.57 -11.85 -0.55
N ASN A 19 3.62 -12.67 -0.50
CA ASN A 19 4.64 -12.82 -1.57
C ASN A 19 5.34 -11.50 -1.94
N GLY A 20 5.15 -10.45 -1.15
CA GLY A 20 5.73 -9.13 -1.37
C GLY A 20 7.15 -9.03 -0.82
N ASN A 21 7.78 -7.90 -1.12
CA ASN A 21 9.06 -7.51 -0.56
C ASN A 21 9.26 -5.99 -0.72
N LEU A 22 10.45 -5.48 -0.39
CA LEU A 22 10.81 -4.07 -0.52
C LEU A 22 10.58 -3.51 -1.93
N ALA A 23 10.87 -4.28 -2.97
CA ALA A 23 10.64 -3.83 -4.35
C ALA A 23 9.16 -3.63 -4.66
N ALA A 24 8.26 -4.38 -4.00
CA ALA A 24 6.81 -4.21 -4.14
C ALA A 24 6.32 -2.87 -3.56
N ILE A 25 6.96 -2.38 -2.48
CA ILE A 25 6.59 -1.14 -1.80
C ILE A 25 7.40 0.08 -2.25
N THR A 26 8.16 -0.06 -3.34
CA THR A 26 8.84 1.04 -4.04
C THR A 26 8.26 1.29 -5.43
N GLN A 27 7.08 0.72 -5.73
CA GLN A 27 6.40 0.92 -7.00
C GLN A 27 5.71 2.29 -7.07
N ALA A 28 5.39 2.74 -8.28
CA ALA A 28 4.88 4.09 -8.56
C ALA A 28 3.68 4.52 -7.69
N GLU A 29 2.76 3.60 -7.37
CA GLU A 29 1.59 3.91 -6.54
C GLU A 29 1.94 4.18 -5.07
N TRP A 30 2.93 3.48 -4.52
CA TRP A 30 3.46 3.76 -3.19
C TRP A 30 4.17 5.12 -3.15
N LEU A 31 4.95 5.42 -4.20
CA LEU A 31 5.67 6.69 -4.30
C LEU A 31 4.72 7.90 -4.32
N LEU A 32 3.50 7.77 -4.87
CA LEU A 32 2.50 8.84 -4.76
C LEU A 32 2.17 9.17 -3.31
N ILE A 33 1.96 8.15 -2.48
CA ILE A 33 1.67 8.31 -1.06
C ILE A 33 2.90 8.88 -0.34
N TYR A 34 4.08 8.32 -0.61
CA TYR A 34 5.32 8.75 0.01
C TYR A 34 5.63 10.22 -0.26
N ASN A 35 5.43 10.68 -1.49
CA ASN A 35 5.64 12.09 -1.84
C ASN A 35 4.69 13.02 -1.07
N GLN A 36 3.45 12.58 -0.81
CA GLN A 36 2.50 13.36 0.00
C GLN A 36 2.88 13.41 1.48
N LEU A 37 3.42 12.31 2.01
CA LEU A 37 3.91 12.22 3.40
C LEU A 37 5.19 13.03 3.60
N ASP A 38 6.15 12.92 2.68
CA ASP A 38 7.40 13.68 2.71
C ASP A 38 7.15 15.20 2.66
N ALA A 39 6.24 15.65 1.79
CA ALA A 39 5.83 17.05 1.72
C ALA A 39 5.25 17.59 3.05
N ARG A 40 4.78 16.70 3.94
CA ARG A 40 4.27 17.01 5.28
C ARG A 40 5.29 16.72 6.38
N ARG A 41 6.54 16.40 6.02
CA ARG A 41 7.64 16.03 6.92
C ARG A 41 7.36 14.76 7.74
N VAL A 42 6.62 13.82 7.16
CA VAL A 42 6.41 12.50 7.76
C VAL A 42 7.47 11.55 7.21
N GLY A 43 8.28 10.98 8.11
CA GLY A 43 9.30 9.98 7.75
C GLY A 43 8.67 8.65 7.36
N ILE A 44 9.37 7.87 6.55
CA ILE A 44 8.87 6.61 5.99
C ILE A 44 9.87 5.51 6.28
N VAL A 45 9.39 4.38 6.81
CA VAL A 45 10.20 3.21 7.12
C VAL A 45 9.56 2.00 6.46
N ALA A 46 10.29 1.42 5.52
CA ALA A 46 9.87 0.26 4.77
C ALA A 46 10.81 -0.90 5.06
N THR A 47 10.25 -2.07 5.39
CA THR A 47 11.02 -3.30 5.59
C THR A 47 10.26 -4.48 5.01
N ASN A 48 10.94 -5.62 5.01
CA ASN A 48 10.37 -6.89 4.63
C ASN A 48 10.04 -7.70 5.89
N SER A 49 9.06 -8.59 5.79
CA SER A 49 8.82 -9.64 6.78
C SER A 49 10.00 -10.60 6.91
N THR A 50 10.06 -11.36 8.00
CA THR A 50 11.13 -12.29 8.33
C THR A 50 10.99 -13.58 7.54
N ASP A 51 9.76 -14.02 7.24
CA ASP A 51 9.52 -15.10 6.29
C ASP A 51 9.76 -14.62 4.85
N ARG A 52 10.97 -14.88 4.36
CA ARG A 52 11.41 -14.55 2.99
C ARG A 52 10.91 -15.52 1.93
N ALA A 53 10.50 -16.72 2.34
CA ALA A 53 10.07 -17.75 1.41
C ALA A 53 8.62 -17.50 1.00
N ALA A 54 7.74 -17.23 1.96
CA ALA A 54 6.34 -16.90 1.69
C ALA A 54 6.10 -15.39 1.51
N GLY A 55 7.04 -14.53 1.95
CA GLY A 55 6.85 -13.07 1.93
C GLY A 55 5.65 -12.66 2.78
N GLN A 56 5.50 -13.28 3.94
CA GLN A 56 4.36 -13.11 4.84
C GLN A 56 4.81 -12.55 6.19
N TRP A 57 3.99 -11.68 6.76
CA TRP A 57 4.09 -11.23 8.15
C TRP A 57 3.44 -12.22 9.09
N ASP A 58 3.96 -12.31 10.32
CA ASP A 58 3.37 -13.06 11.43
C ASP A 58 2.19 -12.28 12.01
N LEU A 59 0.97 -12.73 11.68
CA LEU A 59 -0.28 -12.14 12.14
C LEU A 59 -0.81 -12.78 13.42
N ASP A 60 -0.34 -14.00 13.74
CA ASP A 60 -0.95 -14.87 14.75
C ASP A 60 -0.32 -14.65 16.13
N ASP A 61 0.96 -14.29 16.16
CA ASP A 61 1.65 -13.93 17.40
C ASP A 61 1.60 -12.41 17.64
N LEU A 62 0.92 -11.98 18.71
CA LEU A 62 0.83 -10.57 19.11
C LEU A 62 1.75 -10.23 20.29
N ASP A 63 2.56 -11.19 20.76
CA ASP A 63 3.55 -10.94 21.79
C ASP A 63 4.82 -10.36 21.13
N PRO A 64 5.23 -9.13 21.47
CA PRO A 64 6.40 -8.50 20.88
C PRO A 64 7.71 -9.28 21.11
N ASP A 65 7.78 -10.14 22.13
CA ASP A 65 8.97 -10.92 22.47
C ASP A 65 9.07 -12.23 21.67
N THR A 66 7.96 -12.75 21.12
CA THR A 66 7.93 -14.02 20.38
C THR A 66 7.53 -13.88 18.90
N ASN A 67 6.85 -12.80 18.51
CA ASN A 67 6.54 -12.52 17.11
C ASN A 67 7.83 -12.46 16.27
N ALA A 68 7.88 -13.19 15.17
CA ALA A 68 9.12 -13.32 14.38
C ALA A 68 9.57 -12.01 13.70
N ASP A 69 8.64 -11.08 13.42
CA ASP A 69 8.91 -9.83 12.72
C ASP A 69 9.28 -8.68 13.65
N PHE A 70 8.66 -8.63 14.83
CA PHE A 70 8.68 -7.45 15.67
C PHE A 70 10.06 -7.08 16.26
N PRO A 71 10.92 -8.03 16.71
CA PRO A 71 12.27 -7.72 17.18
C PRO A 71 13.12 -6.96 16.15
N ARG A 72 12.91 -7.24 14.86
CA ARG A 72 13.57 -6.51 13.77
C ARG A 72 13.06 -5.08 13.68
N LEU A 73 11.77 -4.84 13.87
CA LEU A 73 11.18 -3.50 13.88
C LEU A 73 11.73 -2.68 15.05
N VAL A 74 11.88 -3.29 16.24
CA VAL A 74 12.53 -2.68 17.40
C VAL A 74 13.97 -2.29 17.09
N GLN A 75 14.73 -3.17 16.43
CA GLN A 75 16.11 -2.86 16.03
C GLN A 75 16.17 -1.69 15.03
N ILE A 76 15.27 -1.65 14.05
CA ILE A 76 15.18 -0.55 13.08
C ILE A 76 14.81 0.75 13.80
N HIS A 77 13.81 0.73 14.69
CA HIS A 77 13.39 1.91 15.44
C HIS A 77 14.54 2.50 16.27
N ARG A 78 15.30 1.64 16.97
CA ARG A 78 16.51 2.07 17.71
C ARG A 78 17.53 2.73 16.79
N LEU A 79 17.82 2.14 15.63
CA LEU A 79 18.75 2.73 14.65
C LEU A 79 18.26 4.08 14.15
N LEU A 80 16.95 4.23 13.89
CA LEU A 80 16.39 5.50 13.46
C LEU A 80 16.52 6.60 14.52
N LEU A 81 16.31 6.27 15.81
CA LEU A 81 16.51 7.20 16.91
C LEU A 81 17.99 7.59 17.11
N GLU A 82 18.91 6.70 16.75
CA GLU A 82 20.36 6.94 16.85
C GLU A 82 20.90 7.77 15.67
N ASP A 83 20.42 7.49 14.46
CA ASP A 83 21.02 7.99 13.21
C ASP A 83 20.22 9.10 12.53
N THR A 84 19.06 9.49 13.06
CA THR A 84 18.16 10.47 12.42
C THR A 84 17.61 11.48 13.43
N PRO A 85 16.96 12.58 12.97
CA PRO A 85 16.34 13.57 13.86
C PRO A 85 15.07 13.09 14.60
N LEU A 86 14.66 11.82 14.47
CA LEU A 86 13.52 11.27 15.21
C LEU A 86 13.78 11.32 16.72
N ARG A 87 12.72 11.60 17.47
CA ARG A 87 12.73 11.58 18.93
C ARG A 87 11.97 10.35 19.43
N PRO A 88 12.25 9.88 20.67
CA PRO A 88 11.50 8.78 21.26
C PRO A 88 9.98 9.02 21.35
N ASP A 89 9.57 10.29 21.38
CA ASP A 89 8.17 10.73 21.41
C ASP A 89 7.62 11.13 20.03
N THR A 90 8.35 10.89 18.94
CA THR A 90 7.85 11.19 17.60
C THR A 90 6.63 10.30 17.31
N PRO A 91 5.46 10.89 16.99
CA PRO A 91 4.24 10.15 16.69
C PRO A 91 4.42 9.22 15.50
N GLN A 92 3.79 8.06 15.57
CA GLN A 92 3.94 7.00 14.57
C GLN A 92 2.58 6.61 13.99
N ALA A 93 2.62 6.07 12.78
CA ALA A 93 1.48 5.44 12.12
C ALA A 93 1.97 4.23 11.32
N ALA A 94 1.03 3.43 10.81
CA ALA A 94 1.34 2.29 9.98
C ALA A 94 0.51 2.29 8.70
N LEU A 95 1.10 1.85 7.60
CA LEU A 95 0.45 1.73 6.30
C LEU A 95 0.76 0.35 5.73
N GLY A 96 -0.26 -0.35 5.25
CA GLY A 96 -0.08 -1.67 4.70
C GLY A 96 -1.01 -1.97 3.54
N PHE A 97 -0.61 -2.98 2.77
CA PHE A 97 -1.38 -3.52 1.65
C PHE A 97 -1.65 -5.02 1.83
N SER A 98 -2.86 -5.48 1.54
CA SER A 98 -3.25 -6.91 1.61
C SER A 98 -2.94 -7.49 3.00
N GLN A 99 -2.17 -8.58 3.09
CA GLN A 99 -1.71 -9.10 4.39
C GLN A 99 -0.92 -8.07 5.22
N GLY A 100 -0.16 -7.17 4.58
CA GLY A 100 0.51 -6.06 5.28
C GLY A 100 -0.48 -5.07 5.90
N ALA A 101 -1.65 -4.86 5.29
CA ALA A 101 -2.72 -4.06 5.89
C ALA A 101 -3.28 -4.75 7.14
N SER A 102 -3.39 -6.09 7.14
CA SER A 102 -3.71 -6.84 8.35
C SER A 102 -2.63 -6.70 9.42
N PHE A 103 -1.35 -6.77 9.02
CA PHE A 103 -0.23 -6.65 9.94
C PHE A 103 -0.14 -5.26 10.59
N THR A 104 -0.64 -4.18 9.97
CA THR A 104 -0.72 -2.88 10.65
C THR A 104 -1.46 -2.95 12.00
N GLY A 105 -2.49 -3.81 12.10
CA GLY A 105 -3.22 -4.04 13.35
C GLY A 105 -2.40 -4.81 14.38
N SER A 106 -1.75 -5.91 13.98
CA SER A 106 -0.86 -6.69 14.85
C SER A 106 0.32 -5.85 15.34
N PHE A 107 0.93 -5.09 14.43
CA PHE A 107 1.99 -4.13 14.72
C PHE A 107 1.53 -3.09 15.73
N ALA A 108 0.29 -2.57 15.61
CA ALA A 108 -0.24 -1.61 16.57
C ALA A 108 -0.28 -2.16 17.99
N THR A 109 -0.81 -3.37 18.17
CA THR A 109 -0.84 -4.05 19.47
C THR A 109 0.57 -4.21 20.06
N MET A 110 1.53 -4.67 19.25
CA MET A 110 2.90 -4.89 19.72
C MET A 110 3.65 -3.57 20.00
N ALA A 111 3.44 -2.55 19.18
CA ALA A 111 4.05 -1.22 19.34
C ALA A 111 3.52 -0.52 20.61
N GLU A 112 2.21 -0.59 20.86
CA GLU A 112 1.60 -0.08 22.09
C GLU A 112 2.14 -0.81 23.33
N ALA A 113 2.32 -2.13 23.26
CA ALA A 113 2.92 -2.92 24.35
C ALA A 113 4.38 -2.51 24.65
N GLN A 114 5.11 -1.99 23.66
CA GLN A 114 6.44 -1.40 23.82
C GLN A 114 6.41 0.11 24.18
N GLY A 115 5.23 0.70 24.34
CA GLY A 115 5.07 2.12 24.68
C GLY A 115 5.37 3.07 23.53
N TRP A 116 5.25 2.63 22.27
CA TRP A 116 5.38 3.53 21.11
C TRP A 116 4.11 4.38 20.96
N ASP A 117 4.27 5.64 20.58
CA ASP A 117 3.15 6.56 20.32
C ASP A 117 2.56 6.33 18.92
N LEU A 118 1.84 5.23 18.74
CA LEU A 118 1.16 4.91 17.48
C LEU A 118 -0.24 5.52 17.46
N ARG A 119 -0.59 6.26 16.39
CA ARG A 119 -1.79 7.11 16.35
C ARG A 119 -2.77 6.81 15.24
N GLY A 120 -2.38 6.07 14.21
CA GLY A 120 -3.27 5.79 13.09
C GLY A 120 -2.77 4.73 12.13
N LEU A 121 -3.71 4.17 11.37
CA LEU A 121 -3.45 3.09 10.41
C LEU A 121 -3.99 3.46 9.01
N ILE A 122 -3.31 3.01 7.97
CA ILE A 122 -3.81 3.04 6.59
C ILE A 122 -3.84 1.60 6.09
N LYS A 123 -5.02 1.15 5.65
CA LYS A 123 -5.29 -0.24 5.27
C LYS A 123 -5.77 -0.30 3.82
N HIS A 124 -4.87 -0.66 2.89
CA HIS A 124 -5.23 -0.97 1.51
C HIS A 124 -5.58 -2.45 1.38
N GLN A 125 -6.83 -2.73 0.99
CA GLN A 125 -7.33 -4.07 0.65
C GLN A 125 -7.03 -5.11 1.73
N GLY A 126 -7.28 -4.75 2.99
CA GLY A 126 -7.14 -5.67 4.11
C GLY A 126 -8.02 -5.29 5.28
N ALA A 127 -8.75 -6.28 5.79
CA ALA A 127 -9.68 -6.18 6.92
C ALA A 127 -9.11 -6.76 8.23
N GLY A 128 -7.79 -6.92 8.35
CA GLY A 128 -7.20 -7.57 9.53
C GLY A 128 -7.42 -6.80 10.83
N LEU A 129 -6.89 -7.36 11.91
CA LEU A 129 -7.20 -7.06 13.32
C LEU A 129 -7.65 -5.60 13.56
N THR A 130 -8.84 -5.47 14.15
CA THR A 130 -9.41 -4.18 14.55
C THR A 130 -8.62 -3.66 15.75
N SER A 131 -8.03 -2.47 15.58
CA SER A 131 -7.38 -1.72 16.66
C SER A 131 -8.34 -0.62 17.13
N ALA A 132 -8.13 -0.11 18.35
CA ALA A 132 -8.81 1.11 18.81
C ALA A 132 -8.24 2.38 18.14
N LEU A 133 -7.16 2.26 17.36
CA LEU A 133 -6.61 3.37 16.61
C LEU A 133 -7.49 3.73 15.40
N PRO A 134 -7.64 5.04 15.09
CA PRO A 134 -8.27 5.48 13.86
C PRO A 134 -7.58 4.89 12.63
N ALA A 135 -8.35 4.50 11.63
CA ALA A 135 -7.81 3.97 10.38
C ALA A 135 -8.47 4.55 9.13
N PHE A 136 -7.72 4.58 8.03
CA PHE A 136 -8.22 4.88 6.69
C PHE A 136 -8.21 3.61 5.86
N TYR A 137 -9.35 3.24 5.30
CA TYR A 137 -9.51 2.04 4.50
C TYR A 137 -9.60 2.38 3.02
N VAL A 138 -8.88 1.62 2.19
CA VAL A 138 -8.97 1.69 0.74
C VAL A 138 -9.31 0.31 0.20
N SER A 139 -10.42 0.17 -0.52
CA SER A 139 -10.78 -1.04 -1.26
C SER A 139 -10.60 -0.85 -2.76
N ALA A 140 -10.60 -1.95 -3.49
CA ALA A 140 -10.68 -1.98 -4.94
C ALA A 140 -12.06 -2.50 -5.36
N GLU A 141 -12.70 -1.86 -6.34
CA GLU A 141 -14.00 -2.29 -6.89
C GLU A 141 -13.97 -3.74 -7.36
N ASN A 142 -12.90 -4.13 -8.05
CA ASN A 142 -12.73 -5.44 -8.68
C ASN A 142 -11.74 -6.33 -7.91
N ASP A 143 -11.61 -6.15 -6.60
CA ASP A 143 -10.70 -6.96 -5.78
C ASP A 143 -11.12 -8.43 -5.75
N GLU A 144 -10.35 -9.27 -6.45
CA GLU A 144 -10.60 -10.69 -6.64
C GLU A 144 -10.34 -11.55 -5.39
N THR A 145 -9.73 -10.98 -4.35
CA THR A 145 -9.45 -11.66 -3.07
C THR A 145 -10.58 -11.48 -2.05
N GLY A 146 -11.61 -10.72 -2.42
CA GLY A 146 -12.77 -10.45 -1.58
C GLY A 146 -12.59 -9.27 -0.62
N GLN A 147 -11.58 -8.41 -0.81
CA GLN A 147 -11.38 -7.16 -0.06
C GLN A 147 -12.10 -5.99 -0.75
N THR A 148 -13.34 -6.26 -1.16
CA THR A 148 -14.22 -5.35 -1.91
C THR A 148 -14.83 -4.27 -0.98
N PRO A 149 -15.49 -3.24 -1.56
CA PRO A 149 -16.17 -2.20 -0.78
C PRO A 149 -17.18 -2.75 0.24
N ASP A 150 -17.93 -3.79 -0.14
CA ASP A 150 -18.94 -4.42 0.72
C ASP A 150 -18.34 -5.07 1.97
N ARG A 151 -17.03 -5.41 1.94
CA ARG A 151 -16.31 -5.94 3.09
C ARG A 151 -15.64 -4.84 3.91
N LEU A 152 -14.97 -3.89 3.24
CA LEU A 152 -14.15 -2.89 3.92
C LEU A 152 -14.95 -1.67 4.42
N GLY A 153 -16.10 -1.37 3.82
CA GLY A 153 -17.02 -0.34 4.33
C GLY A 153 -17.48 -0.65 5.77
N PRO A 154 -18.08 -1.83 6.02
CA PRO A 154 -18.46 -2.23 7.38
C PRO A 154 -17.28 -2.28 8.36
N ALA A 155 -16.10 -2.75 7.93
CA ALA A 155 -14.91 -2.77 8.77
C ALA A 155 -14.45 -1.36 9.18
N ALA A 156 -14.60 -0.37 8.29
CA ALA A 156 -14.33 1.04 8.59
C ALA A 156 -15.36 1.63 9.56
N GLU A 157 -16.64 1.28 9.43
CA GLU A 157 -17.67 1.68 10.39
C GLU A 157 -17.40 1.13 11.79
N GLU A 158 -17.05 -0.17 11.89
CA GLU A 158 -16.66 -0.81 13.13
C GLU A 158 -15.41 -0.18 13.76
N CYS A 159 -14.39 0.13 12.94
CA CYS A 159 -13.22 0.90 13.36
C CYS A 159 -13.64 2.24 13.96
N GLY A 160 -14.52 2.98 13.29
CA GLY A 160 -14.92 4.31 13.76
C GLY A 160 -15.68 4.25 15.08
N ALA A 161 -16.51 3.22 15.27
CA ALA A 161 -17.18 2.96 16.53
C ALA A 161 -16.18 2.61 17.66
N ALA A 162 -15.14 1.83 17.36
CA ALA A 162 -14.12 1.43 18.33
C ALA A 162 -13.17 2.58 18.70
N ALA A 163 -12.74 3.37 17.73
CA ALA A 163 -11.83 4.50 17.92
C ALA A 163 -12.49 5.76 18.46
N GLY A 164 -13.83 5.85 18.42
CA GLY A 164 -14.59 7.04 18.82
C GLY A 164 -14.42 8.23 17.88
N VAL A 165 -13.83 8.01 16.69
CA VAL A 165 -13.65 9.00 15.62
C VAL A 165 -13.97 8.35 14.28
N SER A 166 -14.14 9.14 13.21
CA SER A 166 -14.40 8.57 11.89
C SER A 166 -13.17 7.82 11.35
N CYS A 167 -13.38 6.56 10.92
CA CYS A 167 -12.42 5.82 10.08
C CYS A 167 -12.92 5.88 8.63
N PRO A 168 -12.32 6.70 7.74
CA PRO A 168 -12.81 6.84 6.37
C PRO A 168 -12.61 5.56 5.56
N HIS A 169 -13.53 5.32 4.62
CA HIS A 169 -13.38 4.30 3.58
C HIS A 169 -13.45 4.94 2.20
N ARG A 170 -12.56 4.51 1.30
CA ARG A 170 -12.55 4.88 -0.12
C ARG A 170 -12.52 3.64 -1.00
N THR A 171 -13.26 3.71 -2.09
CA THR A 171 -13.27 2.68 -3.12
C THR A 171 -12.51 3.20 -4.34
N GLY A 172 -11.40 2.53 -4.66
CA GLY A 172 -10.77 2.68 -5.97
C GLY A 172 -11.68 2.07 -7.04
N LEU A 173 -12.00 2.87 -8.04
CA LEU A 173 -12.84 2.47 -9.16
C LEU A 173 -11.97 2.13 -10.36
N GLU A 174 -12.47 1.25 -11.21
CA GLU A 174 -11.89 1.07 -12.53
C GLU A 174 -11.95 2.38 -13.33
N ILE A 175 -10.85 2.70 -14.00
CA ILE A 175 -10.76 3.86 -14.89
C ILE A 175 -10.22 3.43 -16.25
N PRO A 176 -10.47 4.22 -17.32
CA PRO A 176 -9.84 3.96 -18.61
C PRO A 176 -8.32 4.05 -18.50
N LEU A 177 -7.62 3.17 -19.22
CA LEU A 177 -6.18 3.20 -19.31
C LEU A 177 -5.72 4.42 -20.10
N ASP A 178 -5.03 5.34 -19.44
CA ASP A 178 -4.39 6.48 -20.11
C ASP A 178 -3.15 6.03 -20.91
N PRO A 179 -2.94 6.50 -22.16
CA PRO A 179 -1.76 6.14 -22.95
C PRO A 179 -0.41 6.48 -22.29
N LEU A 180 -0.38 7.44 -21.36
CA LEU A 180 0.79 7.84 -20.58
C LEU A 180 0.86 7.17 -19.20
N ARG A 181 0.01 6.18 -18.92
CA ARG A 181 -0.02 5.48 -17.63
C ARG A 181 1.35 4.92 -17.24
N PHE A 182 2.08 4.34 -18.19
CA PHE A 182 3.34 3.64 -17.92
C PHE A 182 4.52 4.61 -17.80
N ALA A 183 4.44 5.81 -18.37
CA ALA A 183 5.45 6.87 -18.25
C ALA A 183 5.60 7.40 -16.80
N ARG A 184 4.76 6.94 -15.87
CA ARG A 184 4.88 7.21 -14.42
C ARG A 184 5.93 6.32 -13.75
N MET A 185 6.42 5.29 -14.43
CA MET A 185 7.45 4.38 -13.94
C MET A 185 8.80 4.79 -14.54
N PRO A 186 9.90 4.79 -13.76
CA PRO A 186 11.21 5.26 -14.23
C PRO A 186 11.79 4.42 -15.39
N GLU A 187 11.26 3.23 -15.62
CA GLU A 187 11.65 2.33 -16.70
C GLU A 187 11.15 2.78 -18.09
N PHE A 188 10.14 3.67 -18.15
CA PHE A 188 9.48 4.03 -19.40
C PHE A 188 9.33 5.53 -19.57
N ASP A 189 9.59 6.01 -20.77
CA ASP A 189 9.22 7.37 -21.19
C ASP A 189 7.81 7.42 -21.81
N GLN A 190 7.41 8.61 -22.28
CA GLN A 190 6.09 8.83 -22.90
C GLN A 190 5.91 8.08 -24.22
N GLU A 191 6.97 7.94 -25.03
CA GLU A 191 6.92 7.23 -26.31
C GLU A 191 6.73 5.73 -26.05
N GLN A 192 7.52 5.16 -25.15
CA GLN A 192 7.39 3.77 -24.74
C GLN A 192 6.02 3.49 -24.12
N SER A 193 5.48 4.39 -23.31
CA SER A 193 4.14 4.27 -22.74
C SER A 193 3.06 4.21 -23.81
N ALA A 194 3.09 5.13 -24.77
CA ALA A 194 2.11 5.17 -25.87
C ALA A 194 2.18 3.90 -26.72
N ILE A 195 3.39 3.42 -27.02
CA ILE A 195 3.59 2.20 -27.79
C ILE A 195 3.03 0.96 -27.05
N MET A 196 3.25 0.85 -25.73
CA MET A 196 2.69 -0.24 -24.93
C MET A 196 1.16 -0.16 -24.85
N PHE A 197 0.60 1.05 -24.82
CA PHE A 197 -0.85 1.25 -24.95
C PHE A 197 -1.37 0.74 -26.29
N ASP A 198 -0.73 1.12 -27.39
CA ASP A 198 -1.10 0.65 -28.74
C ASP A 198 -1.01 -0.87 -28.86
N GLU A 199 0.02 -1.51 -28.28
CA GLU A 199 0.13 -2.98 -28.21
C GLU A 199 -1.09 -3.61 -27.49
N LEU A 200 -1.52 -3.03 -26.36
CA LEU A 200 -2.70 -3.51 -25.63
C LEU A 200 -3.99 -3.35 -26.44
N VAL A 201 -4.10 -2.29 -27.25
CA VAL A 201 -5.21 -2.09 -28.19
C VAL A 201 -5.19 -3.13 -29.31
N GLU A 202 -4.03 -3.36 -29.93
CA GLU A 202 -3.85 -4.36 -30.99
C GLU A 202 -4.17 -5.78 -30.51
N LEU A 203 -3.83 -6.08 -29.26
CA LEU A 203 -4.14 -7.36 -28.62
C LEU A 203 -5.60 -7.49 -28.17
N GLY A 204 -6.41 -6.43 -28.29
CA GLY A 204 -7.80 -6.42 -27.86
C GLY A 204 -7.97 -6.53 -26.35
N ILE A 205 -6.99 -6.08 -25.57
CA ILE A 205 -7.03 -6.05 -24.11
C ILE A 205 -7.78 -4.80 -23.63
N VAL A 206 -7.53 -3.68 -24.30
CA VAL A 206 -8.27 -2.42 -24.14
C VAL A 206 -8.73 -1.91 -25.51
N ASP A 207 -9.70 -1.01 -25.54
CA ASP A 207 -10.08 -0.30 -26.76
C ASP A 207 -9.25 0.99 -26.95
N PRO A 208 -9.38 1.71 -28.09
CA PRO A 208 -8.65 2.96 -28.30
C PRO A 208 -9.02 4.11 -27.36
N GLN A 209 -10.05 3.96 -26.52
CA GLN A 209 -10.42 4.89 -25.44
C GLN A 209 -9.81 4.47 -24.09
N GLY A 210 -9.14 3.32 -24.03
CA GLY A 210 -8.55 2.75 -22.83
C GLY A 210 -9.50 1.89 -22.01
N GLU A 211 -10.73 1.65 -22.48
CA GLU A 211 -11.70 0.82 -21.79
C GLU A 211 -11.28 -0.66 -21.86
N ARG A 212 -11.44 -1.39 -20.77
CA ARG A 212 -11.10 -2.82 -20.71
C ARG A 212 -12.06 -3.64 -21.58
N LEU A 213 -11.51 -4.46 -22.48
CA LEU A 213 -12.29 -5.35 -23.35
C LEU A 213 -12.36 -6.80 -22.85
N VAL A 214 -11.56 -7.15 -21.85
CA VAL A 214 -11.44 -8.51 -21.31
C VAL A 214 -12.22 -8.68 -20.03
N ASP A 215 -12.86 -9.82 -19.81
CA ASP A 215 -13.61 -10.11 -18.57
C ASP A 215 -12.66 -10.32 -17.37
N LEU A 216 -13.04 -9.83 -16.19
CA LEU A 216 -12.31 -10.07 -14.94
C LEU A 216 -12.15 -11.57 -14.63
N ALA A 217 -13.13 -12.39 -15.01
CA ALA A 217 -13.06 -13.84 -14.84
C ALA A 217 -11.91 -14.49 -15.62
N ASN A 218 -11.45 -13.87 -16.71
CA ASN A 218 -10.36 -14.35 -17.57
C ASN A 218 -9.06 -13.54 -17.41
N LEU A 219 -9.03 -12.62 -16.44
CA LEU A 219 -7.98 -11.62 -16.32
C LEU A 219 -6.59 -12.22 -16.18
N GLU A 220 -6.45 -13.24 -15.33
CA GLU A 220 -5.16 -13.90 -15.09
C GLU A 220 -4.58 -14.54 -16.34
N GLU A 221 -5.43 -15.21 -17.14
CA GLU A 221 -4.99 -15.83 -18.39
C GLU A 221 -4.56 -14.77 -19.40
N VAL A 222 -5.33 -13.69 -19.56
CA VAL A 222 -5.01 -12.58 -20.46
C VAL A 222 -3.69 -11.93 -20.06
N LEU A 223 -3.51 -11.60 -18.78
CA LEU A 223 -2.29 -10.94 -18.30
C LEU A 223 -1.06 -11.84 -18.41
N ALA A 224 -1.21 -13.14 -18.15
CA ALA A 224 -0.13 -14.12 -18.34
C ALA A 224 0.23 -14.30 -19.84
N ASN A 225 -0.77 -14.26 -20.73
CA ASN A 225 -0.54 -14.28 -22.18
C ASN A 225 0.20 -13.02 -22.63
N TYR A 226 -0.23 -11.84 -22.19
CA TYR A 226 0.44 -10.58 -22.44
C TYR A 226 1.91 -10.62 -22.00
N GLN A 227 2.19 -11.07 -20.78
CA GLN A 227 3.57 -11.17 -20.28
C GLN A 227 4.47 -12.07 -21.09
N ARG A 228 3.92 -13.13 -21.70
CA ARG A 228 4.69 -14.05 -22.55
C ARG A 228 4.86 -13.55 -23.98
N ALA A 229 3.91 -12.78 -24.48
CA ALA A 229 3.83 -12.38 -25.89
C ALA A 229 4.31 -10.95 -26.16
N SER A 230 4.31 -10.07 -25.16
CA SER A 230 4.68 -8.67 -25.33
C SER A 230 6.10 -8.54 -25.86
N ALA A 231 6.28 -7.66 -26.83
CA ALA A 231 7.59 -7.36 -27.42
C ALA A 231 8.40 -6.38 -26.55
N TYR A 232 7.78 -5.78 -25.53
CA TYR A 232 8.39 -4.73 -24.69
C TYR A 232 9.10 -5.30 -23.47
N PRO A 233 10.18 -4.64 -23.02
CA PRO A 233 10.85 -5.02 -21.79
C PRO A 233 9.93 -4.82 -20.58
N ALA A 234 10.07 -5.70 -19.59
CA ALA A 234 9.37 -5.64 -18.31
C ALA A 234 7.83 -5.62 -18.38
N PRO A 235 7.18 -6.54 -19.13
CA PRO A 235 5.71 -6.59 -19.23
C PRO A 235 5.03 -6.87 -17.88
N SER A 236 5.76 -7.40 -16.89
CA SER A 236 5.29 -7.53 -15.51
C SER A 236 4.96 -6.19 -14.85
N LEU A 237 5.67 -5.10 -15.19
CA LEU A 237 5.39 -3.76 -14.68
C LEU A 237 4.11 -3.19 -15.30
N VAL A 238 3.92 -3.40 -16.60
CA VAL A 238 2.67 -3.05 -17.31
C VAL A 238 1.48 -3.77 -16.67
N VAL A 239 1.56 -5.09 -16.49
CA VAL A 239 0.52 -5.87 -15.81
C VAL A 239 0.21 -5.34 -14.41
N THR A 240 1.23 -4.92 -13.67
CA THR A 240 1.04 -4.33 -12.33
C THR A 240 0.21 -3.05 -12.42
N GLN A 241 0.47 -2.18 -13.40
CA GLN A 241 -0.29 -0.95 -13.60
C GLN A 241 -1.70 -1.19 -14.13
N LEU A 242 -1.89 -2.16 -15.02
CA LEU A 242 -3.23 -2.55 -15.49
C LEU A 242 -4.12 -2.96 -14.31
N ARG A 243 -3.59 -3.75 -13.38
CA ARG A 243 -4.29 -4.14 -12.17
C ARG A 243 -4.70 -2.97 -11.26
N VAL A 244 -3.91 -1.90 -11.23
CA VAL A 244 -4.25 -0.68 -10.49
C VAL A 244 -5.38 0.07 -11.20
N VAL A 245 -5.26 0.24 -12.53
CA VAL A 245 -6.24 0.94 -13.37
C VAL A 245 -7.60 0.23 -13.36
N TRP A 246 -7.59 -1.11 -13.40
CA TRP A 246 -8.80 -1.93 -13.32
C TRP A 246 -9.26 -2.18 -11.88
N ALA A 247 -8.70 -1.47 -10.90
CA ALA A 247 -9.06 -1.56 -9.50
C ALA A 247 -9.19 -3.01 -8.98
N THR A 248 -8.19 -3.85 -9.27
CA THR A 248 -8.06 -5.23 -8.75
C THR A 248 -7.22 -5.23 -7.47
N HIS A 249 -6.81 -6.42 -6.97
CA HIS A 249 -6.04 -6.55 -5.74
C HIS A 249 -4.60 -5.98 -5.84
N ARG A 250 -4.45 -4.65 -5.88
CA ARG A 250 -3.21 -3.85 -5.89
C ARG A 250 -3.38 -2.54 -5.14
N LEU A 251 -2.31 -2.09 -4.48
CA LEU A 251 -2.27 -0.75 -3.88
C LEU A 251 -2.43 0.31 -4.98
N SER A 252 -3.27 1.30 -4.69
CA SER A 252 -3.51 2.47 -5.55
C SER A 252 -3.17 3.75 -4.79
N GLY A 253 -2.42 4.64 -5.41
CA GLY A 253 -2.12 5.97 -4.87
C GLY A 253 -3.21 7.00 -5.17
N ALA A 254 -4.38 6.59 -5.66
CA ALA A 254 -5.47 7.49 -6.05
C ALA A 254 -5.95 8.40 -4.90
N PHE A 255 -5.82 7.93 -3.65
CA PHE A 255 -6.25 8.66 -2.45
C PHE A 255 -5.08 9.20 -1.63
N ALA A 256 -3.85 9.22 -2.19
CA ALA A 256 -2.62 9.59 -1.48
C ALA A 256 -2.72 10.93 -0.71
N ALA A 257 -3.38 11.94 -1.30
CA ALA A 257 -3.56 13.23 -0.64
C ALA A 257 -4.53 13.18 0.57
N GLU A 258 -5.60 12.38 0.47
CA GLU A 258 -6.55 12.16 1.55
C GLU A 258 -5.93 11.33 2.68
N GLU A 259 -5.21 10.27 2.33
CA GLU A 259 -4.47 9.42 3.27
C GLU A 259 -3.44 10.24 4.06
N ALA A 260 -2.67 11.08 3.36
CA ALA A 260 -1.69 11.96 4.01
C ALA A 260 -2.34 13.02 4.90
N THR A 261 -3.47 13.60 4.49
CA THR A 261 -4.24 14.56 5.30
C THR A 261 -4.82 13.89 6.55
N PHE A 262 -5.30 12.65 6.41
CA PHE A 262 -5.78 11.86 7.54
C PHE A 262 -4.65 11.63 8.56
N LEU A 263 -3.48 11.13 8.12
CA LEU A 263 -2.34 10.90 9.01
C LEU A 263 -1.81 12.18 9.63
N GLU A 264 -1.74 13.27 8.87
CA GLU A 264 -1.33 14.59 9.37
C GLU A 264 -2.20 15.04 10.54
N SER A 265 -3.52 14.83 10.47
CA SER A 265 -4.44 15.20 11.56
C SER A 265 -4.27 14.38 12.84
N LEU A 266 -3.59 13.23 12.76
CA LEU A 266 -3.31 12.35 13.90
C LEU A 266 -1.89 12.56 14.46
N LEU A 267 -0.92 12.81 13.58
CA LEU A 267 0.49 12.96 13.91
C LEU A 267 0.82 14.36 14.44
N LEU A 268 0.09 15.39 14.00
CA LEU A 268 0.26 16.74 14.53
C LEU A 268 -0.51 16.92 15.86
N PRO A 269 0.11 17.53 16.88
CA PRO A 269 -0.54 17.85 18.15
C PRO A 269 -1.58 18.97 18.06
#